data_AF-A0A929GLM7-F1
#
_entry.id   AF-A0A929GLM7-F1
#
_cell.length_a   1.000
_cell.length_b   1.000
_cell.length_c   1.000
_cell.angle_alpha   90.00
_cell.angle_beta   90.00
_cell.angle_gamma   90.00
#
_symmetry.space_group_name_H-M   'P 1'
#
loop_
_entity.id
_entity.type
_entity.pdbx_description
1 polymer ?
#
loop_
_entity_poly.entity_id
_entity_poly.type
_entity_poly.pdbx_seq_one_letter_code
_entity_poly.pdbx_strand_id
1 'polypeptide(L)' 'MGKTARKQPANLTIRGDLLRRAKARNINLSQTLEERLEGILKAQDRETWLKENQEAINAANVYIEKRGLWSDGLRQF' A
#
# COMPACT_ATOMS: atom_id res chain seq x y z
N MET A 1 -10.13 5.50 -14.45
CA MET A 1 -10.96 4.36 -14.90
C MET A 1 -10.45 3.08 -14.26
N GLY A 2 -10.85 2.79 -13.02
CA GLY A 2 -10.48 1.54 -12.35
C GLY A 2 -11.41 0.43 -12.82
N LYS A 3 -10.90 -0.54 -13.58
CA LYS A 3 -11.66 -1.76 -13.86
C LYS A 3 -11.84 -2.48 -12.53
N THR A 4 -13.04 -2.46 -11.96
CA THR A 4 -13.42 -3.43 -10.93
C THR A 4 -13.35 -4.80 -11.58
N ALA A 5 -12.23 -5.49 -11.41
CA ALA A 5 -12.05 -6.83 -11.92
C ALA A 5 -13.18 -7.71 -11.38
N ARG A 6 -13.79 -8.50 -12.26
CA ARG A 6 -14.88 -9.40 -11.88
C ARG A 6 -14.37 -10.32 -10.77
N LYS A 7 -15.04 -10.35 -9.62
CA LYS A 7 -14.64 -11.20 -8.49
C LYS A 7 -14.51 -12.64 -8.96
N GLN A 8 -13.31 -13.19 -8.85
CA GLN A 8 -13.05 -14.59 -9.18
C GLN A 8 -13.20 -15.43 -7.91
N PRO A 9 -13.92 -16.56 -7.97
CA PRO A 9 -13.97 -17.47 -6.83
C PRO A 9 -12.59 -18.05 -6.60
N ALA A 10 -12.03 -17.80 -5.41
CA ALA A 10 -10.78 -18.40 -4.95
C ALA A 10 -11.10 -19.46 -3.90
N ASN A 11 -10.67 -20.69 -4.12
CA ASN A 11 -10.73 -21.74 -3.10
C ASN A 11 -9.57 -21.53 -2.13
N LEU A 12 -9.87 -21.26 -0.87
CA LEU A 12 -8.88 -21.00 0.17
C LEU A 12 -9.12 -21.90 1.38
N THR A 13 -8.04 -22.50 1.86
CA THR A 13 -8.05 -23.32 3.07
C THR A 13 -7.68 -22.45 4.27
N ILE A 14 -8.60 -22.32 5.22
CA ILE A 14 -8.41 -21.54 6.45
C ILE A 14 -8.69 -22.40 7.68
N ARG A 15 -8.08 -22.00 8.81
CA ARG A 15 -8.25 -22.69 10.09
C ARG A 15 -9.72 -22.67 10.54
N GLY A 16 -10.28 -23.83 10.86
CA GLY A 16 -11.71 -23.97 11.15
C GLY A 16 -12.19 -23.29 12.44
N ASP A 17 -11.31 -23.08 13.42
CA ASP A 17 -11.58 -22.25 14.61
C ASP A 17 -11.74 -20.76 14.26
N LEU A 18 -10.89 -20.23 13.37
CA LEU A 18 -11.00 -18.86 12.89
C LEU A 18 -12.29 -18.65 12.09
N LEU A 19 -12.65 -19.61 11.22
CA LEU A 19 -13.90 -19.54 10.48
C LEU A 19 -15.11 -19.54 11.42
N ARG A 20 -15.12 -20.41 12.44
CA ARG A 20 -16.20 -20.42 13.44
C ARG A 20 -16.30 -19.10 14.20
N ARG A 21 -15.18 -18.55 14.65
CA ARG A 21 -15.13 -17.25 15.35
C ARG A 21 -15.57 -16.09 14.45
N ALA A 22 -15.21 -16.11 13.18
CA ALA A 22 -15.62 -15.10 12.21
C ALA A 22 -17.12 -15.16 11.94
N LYS A 23 -17.67 -16.37 11.70
CA LYS A 23 -19.11 -16.59 11.53
C LYS A 23 -19.90 -16.18 12.78
N ALA A 24 -19.44 -16.56 13.98
CA ALA A 24 -20.09 -16.19 15.24
C ALA A 24 -20.13 -14.67 15.47
N ARG A 25 -19.22 -13.92 14.85
CA ARG A 25 -19.17 -12.45 14.93
C ARG A 25 -19.70 -11.76 13.68
N ASN A 26 -20.36 -12.51 12.78
CA ASN A 26 -20.92 -12.01 11.53
C ASN A 26 -19.89 -11.26 10.64
N ILE A 27 -18.62 -11.67 10.69
CA ILE A 27 -17.55 -11.05 9.91
C ILE A 27 -17.63 -11.52 8.47
N ASN A 28 -17.67 -10.59 7.53
CA ASN A 28 -17.61 -10.89 6.10
C ASN A 28 -16.17 -11.25 5.70
N LEU A 29 -15.90 -12.56 5.61
CA LEU A 29 -14.58 -13.08 5.30
C LEU A 29 -14.06 -12.62 3.93
N SER A 30 -14.93 -12.54 2.93
CA SER A 30 -14.53 -12.12 1.58
C SER A 30 -14.05 -10.67 1.59
N GLN A 31 -14.83 -9.78 2.21
CA GLN A 31 -14.47 -8.37 2.31
C GLN A 31 -13.20 -8.18 3.13
N THR A 32 -13.11 -8.84 4.29
CA THR A 32 -11.93 -8.72 5.17
C THR A 32 -10.67 -9.20 4.45
N LEU A 33 -10.75 -10.29 3.70
CA LEU A 33 -9.60 -10.80 2.93
C LEU A 33 -9.19 -9.84 1.83
N GLU A 34 -10.16 -9.30 1.08
CA GLU A 34 -9.95 -8.34 0.00
C GLU A 34 -9.25 -7.08 0.51
N GLU A 35 -9.76 -6.46 1.58
CA GLU A 35 -9.18 -5.27 2.20
C GLU A 35 -7.75 -5.51 2.71
N ARG A 36 -7.51 -6.65 3.35
CA ARG A 36 -6.19 -6.99 3.88
C ARG A 36 -5.20 -7.32 2.78
N LEU A 37 -5.63 -8.00 1.72
CA LEU A 37 -4.80 -8.31 0.57
C LEU A 37 -4.42 -7.05 -0.19
N GLU A 38 -5.36 -6.12 -0.42
CA GLU A 38 -5.05 -4.81 -1.00
C GLU A 38 -4.02 -4.05 -0.17
N GLY A 39 -4.15 -4.06 1.17
CA GLY A 39 -3.19 -3.40 2.05
C GLY A 39 -1.79 -3.98 1.94
N ILE A 40 -1.67 -5.31 1.85
CA ILE A 40 -0.38 -5.98 1.69
C ILE A 40 0.24 -5.66 0.32
N LEU A 41 -0.54 -5.73 -0.75
CA LEU A 41 -0.06 -5.42 -2.11
C LEU A 41 0.41 -3.97 -2.21
N LYS A 42 -0.39 -3.01 -1.71
CA LYS A 42 -0.01 -1.59 -1.68
C LYS A 42 1.28 -1.36 -0.88
N ALA A 43 1.48 -2.08 0.22
CA ALA A 43 2.70 -1.98 1.01
C ALA A 43 3.92 -2.50 0.23
N GLN A 44 3.79 -3.66 -0.42
CA GLN A 44 4.85 -4.25 -1.24
C GLN A 44 5.18 -3.38 -2.47
N ASP A 45 4.17 -2.85 -3.14
CA ASP A 45 4.34 -1.93 -4.26
C ASP A 45 5.08 -0.66 -3.80
N ARG A 46 4.74 -0.12 -2.63
CA ARG A 46 5.43 1.03 -2.05
C ARG A 46 6.88 0.71 -1.72
N GLU A 47 7.16 -0.43 -1.10
CA GLU A 47 8.53 -0.85 -0.80
C GLU A 47 9.36 -1.04 -2.07
N THR A 48 8.77 -1.63 -3.10
CA THR A 48 9.41 -1.83 -4.40
C THR A 48 9.70 -0.48 -5.05
N TRP A 49 8.72 0.41 -5.10
CA TRP A 49 8.88 1.76 -5.64
C TRP A 49 9.97 2.54 -4.90
N LEU A 50 10.01 2.48 -3.57
CA LEU A 50 11.06 3.14 -2.78
C LEU A 50 12.45 2.61 -3.12
N LYS A 51 12.61 1.29 -3.28
CA LYS A 51 13.88 0.68 -3.68
C LYS A 51 14.31 1.14 -5.07
N GLU A 52 13.39 1.13 -6.04
CA GLU A 52 13.67 1.55 -7.42
C GLU A 52 14.00 3.04 -7.52
N ASN A 53 13.33 3.87 -6.72
CA ASN A 53 13.49 5.33 -6.76
C ASN A 53 14.53 5.84 -5.77
N GLN A 54 15.20 4.97 -5.01
CA GLN A 54 16.17 5.35 -3.97
C GLN A 54 17.29 6.21 -4.56
N GLU A 55 17.82 5.85 -5.74
CA GLU A 55 18.87 6.63 -6.40
C GLU A 55 18.39 8.00 -6.85
N ALA A 56 17.19 8.08 -7.44
CA ALA A 56 16.58 9.34 -7.87
C ALA A 56 16.28 10.27 -6.67
N ILE A 57 15.75 9.71 -5.57
CA ILE A 57 15.52 10.42 -4.32
C ILE A 57 16.84 10.93 -3.75
N ASN A 58 17.89 10.10 -3.70
CA ASN A 58 19.20 10.51 -3.22
C ASN A 58 19.81 11.62 -4.09
N ALA A 59 19.71 11.51 -5.42
CA ALA A 59 20.19 12.54 -6.34
C ALA A 59 19.43 13.87 -6.15
N ALA A 60 18.11 13.81 -5.97
CA ALA A 60 17.29 14.98 -5.66
C ALA A 60 17.65 15.60 -4.31
N ASN A 61 17.87 14.79 -3.28
CA ASN A 61 18.29 15.27 -1.95
C ASN A 61 19.64 15.99 -2.03
N VAL A 62 20.64 15.40 -2.70
CA VAL A 62 21.96 16.02 -2.91
C VAL A 62 21.84 17.32 -3.71
N TYR A 63 20.94 17.38 -4.70
CA TYR A 63 20.68 18.60 -5.46
C TYR A 63 20.10 19.72 -4.58
N ILE A 64 19.12 19.40 -3.75
CA ILE A 64 18.50 20.35 -2.81
C ILE A 64 19.50 20.81 -1.74
N GLU A 65 20.31 19.91 -1.19
CA GLU A 65 21.36 20.28 -0.23
C GLU A 65 22.38 21.26 -0.84
N LYS A 66 22.75 21.04 -2.10
CA LYS A 66 23.76 21.88 -2.78
C LYS A 66 23.21 23.20 -3.31
N ARG A 67 21.94 23.25 -3.75
CA ARG A 67 21.37 24.42 -4.42
C ARG A 67 20.28 25.14 -3.62
N GLY A 68 19.88 24.60 -2.48
CA GLY A 68 18.70 25.05 -1.75
C GLY A 68 17.41 24.68 -2.49
N LEU A 69 16.28 24.94 -1.85
CA LEU A 69 14.98 24.81 -2.50
C LEU A 69 14.68 26.10 -3.25
N TRP A 70 14.12 26.00 -4.46
CA TRP A 70 13.76 27.19 -5.25
C TRP A 70 12.81 28.15 -4.49
N SER A 71 11.98 27.60 -3.59
CA SER A 71 11.04 28.36 -2.76
C SER A 71 11.62 28.89 -1.44
N ASP A 72 12.92 28.70 -1.17
CA ASP A 72 13.53 29.17 0.09
C ASP A 72 13.40 30.68 0.27
N GLY A 73 13.44 31.47 -0.81
CA GLY A 73 13.23 32.92 -0.77
C GLY A 73 11.76 33.36 -0.70
N LEU A 74 10.80 32.44 -0.77
CA LEU A 74 9.35 32.71 -0.78
C LEU A 74 8.64 32.25 0.51
N ARG A 75 9.36 31.60 1.44
CA ARG A 75 8.78 31.21 2.74
C ARG A 75 8.62 32.43 3.64
N GLN A 76 7.38 32.79 3.94
CA GLN A 76 7.04 33.76 4.99
C GLN A 76 6.78 32.99 6.30
N PHE A 77 7.50 33.35 7.37
CA PHE A 77 7.32 32.85 8.73
C PHE A 77 6.49 33.81 9.57
#